data_AF-A0A1V5WKC0-F1
#
_entry.id   AF-A0A1V5WKC0-F1
#
_cell.length_a   1.000
_cell.length_b   1.000
_cell.length_c   1.000
_cell.angle_alpha   90.00
_cell.angle_beta   90.00
_cell.angle_gamma   90.00
#
_symmetry.space_group_name_H-M   'P 1'
#
loop_
_entity.id
_entity.type
_entity.pdbx_description
1 polymer ?
#
loop_
_entity_poly.entity_id
_entity_poly.type
_entity_poly.pdbx_seq_one_letter_code
_entity_poly.pdbx_strand_id
1 'polypeptide(L)'
;MNLLFEKTKEVTQTLLPVVILVLLLCFTIVDVGNDVLIRFIVGSVMLLIGLSIFLWGVDLSMNSIGEHMSREVATSKSFLKIAILSFLLGFLITVAEPDLLILGSQIQEASGGSLNATFTVYIVSIGVGVLISLGVFRLLKDMSLNIFMAITYTVIFVLALFVSEEFLAISFDASGATTGALTTPFVLALSLGLSQVKGGKKSEENSFGLVGIMSAGPILAIMLISIITGQKNIQGEAAEFVASKGVLGPIINILPAIFIESLVALLPIAILFFIYNFKKFKLSKDELFGIIRGLVLVLLGLVLFLTAVNSGFMDMGRILGMEIAKMNPWILVGVGFVVGFIVVLVEPAVHVLGEQIEEVTGGHIPLNLIRMTLSMGVALAISLSMVRILIPEVKLWYFLFPGFAFAILLSFIAEPVFVGIAYDAGGVASGPMTATFVLAFAQGAASSIETANVLVDGFGVIAMVAMAPVFSIMLLGTVFRYKKVEEYTPTEEEFVITPSIPEENRLLYDCIMVNVERGFAENVVDLARQSGASGATIMHGRGTDIHHKVMLPIINVELQQEKEIIIFITKSNSTEKVADSLLSDKKLKEEGDIVIYICPVADAMIKY
;
A
#
# COMPACT_ATOMS: atom_id res chain seq x y z
N MET A 1 23.22 -4.88 5.96
CA MET A 1 22.95 -3.76 6.87
C MET A 1 22.11 -4.29 8.04
N ASN A 2 22.10 -3.65 9.21
CA ASN A 2 21.27 -4.14 10.33
C ASN A 2 19.79 -3.81 10.01
N LEU A 3 18.88 -4.79 9.94
CA LEU A 3 17.49 -4.60 9.48
C LEU A 3 16.75 -3.45 10.21
N LEU A 4 17.02 -3.28 11.51
CA LEU A 4 16.49 -2.17 12.31
C LEU A 4 16.94 -0.78 11.78
N PHE A 5 18.17 -0.66 11.28
CA PHE A 5 18.68 0.60 10.72
C PHE A 5 17.95 0.97 9.42
N GLU A 6 17.68 -0.02 8.56
CA GLU A 6 16.88 0.17 7.34
C GLU A 6 15.46 0.64 7.70
N LYS A 7 14.80 -0.03 8.66
CA LYS A 7 13.47 0.38 9.13
C LYS A 7 13.47 1.74 9.81
N THR A 8 14.49 2.06 10.60
CA THR A 8 14.63 3.38 11.22
C THR A 8 14.80 4.46 10.15
N LYS A 9 15.58 4.19 9.09
CA LYS A 9 15.76 5.13 7.97
C LYS A 9 14.44 5.35 7.22
N GLU A 10 13.72 4.28 6.91
CA GLU A 10 12.41 4.30 6.24
C GLU A 10 11.39 5.15 7.04
N VAL A 11 11.25 4.86 8.34
CA VAL A 11 10.36 5.61 9.24
C VAL A 11 10.81 7.06 9.39
N THR A 12 12.12 7.33 9.45
CA THR A 12 12.63 8.72 9.55
C THR A 12 12.31 9.51 8.30
N GLN A 13 12.47 8.93 7.11
CA GLN A 13 12.14 9.57 5.83
C GLN A 13 10.64 9.88 5.70
N THR A 14 9.80 9.10 6.39
CA THR A 14 8.35 9.27 6.46
C THR A 14 7.93 10.33 7.47
N LEU A 15 8.40 10.20 8.72
CA LEU A 15 7.90 10.99 9.83
C LEU A 15 8.50 12.39 9.85
N LEU A 16 9.79 12.51 9.53
CA LEU A 16 10.53 13.77 9.68
C LEU A 16 9.95 14.91 8.82
N PRO A 17 9.56 14.71 7.55
CA PRO A 17 8.92 15.76 6.75
C PRO A 17 7.62 16.28 7.36
N VAL A 18 6.80 15.39 7.94
CA VAL A 18 5.55 15.77 8.62
C VAL A 18 5.84 16.54 9.90
N VAL A 19 6.81 16.09 10.70
CA VAL A 19 7.24 16.80 11.92
C VAL A 19 7.79 18.19 11.58
N ILE A 20 8.60 18.32 10.54
CA ILE A 20 9.12 19.62 10.08
C ILE A 20 7.99 20.54 9.64
N LEU A 21 7.03 20.02 8.86
CA LEU A 21 5.85 20.78 8.44
C LEU A 21 5.08 21.30 9.66
N VAL A 22 4.79 20.43 10.63
CA VAL A 22 4.07 20.78 11.85
C VAL A 22 4.84 21.85 12.65
N LEU A 23 6.14 21.68 12.84
CA LEU A 23 6.96 22.68 13.55
C LEU A 23 6.98 24.03 12.80
N LEU A 24 7.04 24.01 11.46
CA LEU A 24 6.96 25.23 10.66
C LEU A 24 5.62 25.93 10.89
N LEU A 25 4.50 25.20 10.87
CA LEU A 25 3.18 25.76 11.16
C LEU A 25 3.10 26.35 12.58
N CYS A 26 3.65 25.66 13.58
CA CYS A 26 3.68 26.15 14.97
C CYS A 26 4.57 27.39 15.17
N PHE A 27 5.68 27.52 14.43
CA PHE A 27 6.57 28.68 14.58
C PHE A 27 6.18 29.88 13.71
N THR A 28 5.28 29.71 12.74
CA THR A 28 4.94 30.77 11.76
C THR A 28 3.47 31.15 11.75
N ILE A 29 2.54 30.21 11.94
CA ILE A 29 1.10 30.42 11.77
C ILE A 29 0.37 30.31 13.11
N VAL A 30 0.61 29.27 13.89
CA VAL A 30 -0.18 28.93 15.08
C VAL A 30 0.66 29.00 16.34
N ASP A 31 0.30 29.86 17.29
CA ASP A 31 0.95 29.89 18.60
C ASP A 31 0.44 28.73 19.48
N VAL A 32 1.33 27.79 19.79
CA VAL A 32 1.02 26.58 20.56
C VAL A 32 1.74 26.64 21.90
N GLY A 33 1.03 26.32 22.98
CA GLY A 33 1.62 26.29 24.32
C GLY A 33 2.85 25.37 24.41
N ASN A 34 3.90 25.84 25.10
CA ASN A 34 5.18 25.14 25.21
C ASN A 34 5.06 23.67 25.66
N ASP A 35 4.13 23.36 26.57
CA ASP A 35 3.89 21.99 27.03
C ASP A 35 3.46 21.06 25.89
N VAL A 36 2.56 21.52 25.01
CA VAL A 36 2.06 20.75 23.87
C VAL A 36 3.17 20.62 22.82
N LEU A 37 3.92 21.69 22.55
CA LEU A 37 5.03 21.65 21.58
C LEU A 37 6.12 20.66 22.02
N ILE A 38 6.54 20.71 23.28
CA ILE A 38 7.55 19.77 23.81
C ILE A 38 6.99 18.34 23.79
N ARG A 39 5.72 18.15 24.17
CA ARG A 39 5.08 16.82 24.14
C ARG A 39 4.93 16.28 22.73
N PHE A 40 4.67 17.13 21.74
CA PHE A 40 4.69 16.76 20.33
C PHE A 40 6.09 16.30 19.88
N ILE A 41 7.15 16.99 20.28
CA ILE A 41 8.54 16.60 19.92
C ILE A 41 8.90 15.26 20.59
N VAL A 42 8.65 15.13 21.90
CA VAL A 42 8.89 13.88 22.64
C VAL A 42 8.06 12.73 22.06
N GLY A 43 6.78 12.99 21.77
CA GLY A 43 5.88 12.07 21.09
C GLY A 43 6.41 11.68 19.71
N SER A 44 6.91 12.63 18.91
CA SER A 44 7.45 12.35 17.58
C SER A 44 8.69 11.45 17.64
N VAL A 45 9.59 11.66 18.60
CA VAL A 45 10.76 10.77 18.82
C VAL A 45 10.30 9.38 19.26
N MET A 46 9.33 9.32 20.18
CA MET A 46 8.76 8.06 20.66
C MET A 46 7.99 7.30 19.56
N LEU A 47 7.31 8.01 18.67
CA LEU A 47 6.63 7.48 17.49
C LEU A 47 7.65 6.90 16.51
N LEU A 48 8.74 7.61 16.23
CA LEU A 48 9.83 7.12 15.38
C LEU A 48 10.38 5.80 15.89
N ILE A 49 10.73 5.75 17.18
CA ILE A 49 11.28 4.54 17.82
C ILE A 49 10.23 3.42 17.82
N GLY A 50 9.00 3.73 18.22
CA GLY A 50 7.90 2.78 18.30
C GLY A 50 7.58 2.14 16.96
N LEU A 51 7.39 2.96 15.92
CA LEU A 51 7.08 2.49 14.56
C LEU A 51 8.25 1.70 13.95
N SER A 52 9.51 2.11 14.20
CA SER A 52 10.69 1.36 13.72
C SER A 52 10.79 -0.02 14.34
N ILE A 53 10.57 -0.14 15.66
CA ILE A 53 10.57 -1.42 16.38
C ILE A 53 9.37 -2.27 15.95
N PHE A 54 8.21 -1.64 15.77
CA PHE A 54 6.97 -2.29 15.34
C PHE A 54 7.14 -2.93 13.96
N LEU A 55 7.56 -2.17 12.95
CA LEU A 55 7.76 -2.66 11.58
C LEU A 55 8.84 -3.75 11.52
N TRP A 56 9.91 -3.59 12.31
CA TRP A 56 10.92 -4.65 12.43
C TRP A 56 10.35 -5.94 13.04
N GLY A 57 9.49 -5.82 14.05
CA GLY A 57 8.77 -6.96 14.63
C GLY A 57 7.81 -7.63 13.64
N VAL A 58 7.11 -6.83 12.82
CA VAL A 58 6.20 -7.30 11.76
C VAL A 58 6.97 -8.14 10.75
N ASP A 59 8.13 -7.68 10.29
CA ASP A 59 8.98 -8.43 9.34
C ASP A 59 9.44 -9.78 9.91
N LEU A 60 9.82 -9.82 11.19
CA LEU A 60 10.29 -11.03 11.85
C LEU A 60 9.19 -12.04 12.20
N SER A 61 7.93 -11.59 12.26
CA SER A 61 6.81 -12.42 12.73
C SER A 61 5.63 -12.46 11.77
N MET A 62 4.94 -11.34 11.56
CA MET A 62 3.68 -11.28 10.80
C MET A 62 3.84 -11.71 9.35
N ASN A 63 4.93 -11.31 8.68
CA ASN A 63 5.21 -11.73 7.30
C ASN A 63 5.37 -13.25 7.22
N SER A 64 6.20 -13.83 8.11
CA SER A 64 6.39 -15.29 8.18
C SER A 64 5.09 -16.03 8.53
N ILE A 65 4.30 -15.50 9.48
CA ILE A 65 2.98 -16.06 9.81
C ILE A 65 2.09 -16.03 8.57
N GLY A 66 2.06 -14.92 7.82
CA GLY A 66 1.29 -14.76 6.59
C GLY A 66 1.69 -15.73 5.50
N GLU A 67 2.98 -15.95 5.26
CA GLU A 67 3.47 -16.90 4.27
C GLU A 67 3.02 -18.34 4.57
N HIS A 68 3.22 -18.81 5.81
CA HIS A 68 2.79 -20.15 6.20
C HIS A 68 1.27 -20.32 6.16
N MET A 69 0.52 -19.30 6.57
CA MET A 69 -0.93 -19.32 6.55
C MET A 69 -1.51 -19.26 5.14
N SER A 70 -0.94 -18.44 4.25
CA SER A 70 -1.37 -18.33 2.85
C SER A 70 -1.17 -19.66 2.11
N ARG A 71 -0.04 -20.33 2.32
CA ARG A 71 0.23 -21.66 1.76
C ARG A 71 -0.76 -22.71 2.27
N GLU A 72 -1.16 -22.60 3.54
CA GLU A 72 -2.20 -23.48 4.11
C GLU A 72 -3.57 -23.27 3.47
N VAL A 73 -3.95 -22.01 3.21
CA VAL A 73 -5.18 -21.66 2.51
C VAL A 73 -5.13 -22.18 1.07
N ALA A 74 -4.04 -21.90 0.35
CA ALA A 74 -3.88 -22.21 -1.07
C ALA A 74 -3.85 -23.73 -1.36
N THR A 75 -3.24 -24.52 -0.48
CA THR A 75 -3.10 -25.98 -0.66
C THR A 75 -4.28 -26.78 -0.09
N SER A 76 -5.22 -26.12 0.58
CA SER A 76 -6.39 -26.78 1.16
C SER A 76 -7.36 -27.25 0.07
N LYS A 77 -7.76 -28.52 0.12
CA LYS A 77 -8.80 -29.08 -0.78
C LYS A 77 -10.22 -28.83 -0.29
N SER A 78 -10.39 -28.40 0.97
CA SER A 78 -11.71 -28.19 1.57
C SER A 78 -12.15 -26.74 1.43
N PHE A 79 -13.27 -26.52 0.74
CA PHE A 79 -13.91 -25.21 0.60
C PHE A 79 -14.19 -24.56 1.95
N LEU A 80 -14.77 -25.32 2.89
CA LEU A 80 -15.09 -24.80 4.23
C LEU A 80 -13.83 -24.36 4.99
N LYS A 81 -12.73 -25.12 4.83
CA LYS A 81 -11.46 -24.78 5.47
C LYS A 81 -10.85 -23.51 4.89
N ILE A 82 -10.89 -23.34 3.57
CA ILE A 82 -10.45 -22.10 2.90
C ILE A 82 -11.28 -20.92 3.42
N ALA A 83 -12.61 -21.07 3.46
CA ALA A 83 -13.52 -20.02 3.90
C ALA A 83 -13.22 -19.56 5.34
N ILE A 84 -13.17 -20.51 6.27
CA ILE A 84 -12.96 -20.24 7.71
C ILE A 84 -11.57 -19.70 7.96
N LEU A 85 -10.53 -20.28 7.34
CA LEU A 85 -9.16 -19.84 7.57
C LEU A 85 -8.94 -18.44 7.00
N SER A 86 -9.39 -18.15 5.79
CA SER A 86 -9.29 -16.81 5.18
C SER A 86 -10.06 -15.78 6.01
N PHE A 87 -11.26 -16.14 6.49
CA PHE A 87 -12.05 -15.31 7.39
C PHE A 87 -11.29 -15.00 8.69
N LEU A 88 -10.77 -16.03 9.36
CA LEU A 88 -10.04 -15.86 10.63
C LEU A 88 -8.78 -15.03 10.44
N LEU A 89 -8.00 -15.26 9.38
CA LEU A 89 -6.80 -14.49 9.10
C LEU A 89 -7.15 -13.01 8.92
N GLY A 90 -8.15 -12.71 8.07
CA GLY A 90 -8.63 -11.36 7.85
C GLY A 90 -9.19 -10.70 9.11
N PHE A 91 -10.01 -11.41 9.88
CA PHE A 91 -10.57 -10.92 11.13
C PHE A 91 -9.47 -10.60 12.16
N LEU A 92 -8.56 -11.55 12.43
CA LEU A 92 -7.58 -11.41 13.50
C LEU A 92 -6.50 -10.38 13.18
N ILE A 93 -6.05 -10.29 11.93
CA ILE A 93 -5.07 -9.28 11.52
C ILE A 93 -5.66 -7.87 11.67
N THR A 94 -6.93 -7.70 11.31
CA THR A 94 -7.64 -6.41 11.40
C THR A 94 -7.90 -5.99 12.85
N VAL A 95 -8.20 -6.94 13.75
CA VAL A 95 -8.31 -6.64 15.19
C VAL A 95 -6.98 -6.12 15.76
N ALA A 96 -5.86 -6.59 15.22
CA ALA A 96 -4.53 -6.15 15.61
C ALA A 96 -4.07 -4.86 14.91
N GLU A 97 -4.89 -4.28 14.04
CA GLU A 97 -4.51 -3.10 13.26
C GLU A 97 -4.51 -1.83 14.14
N PRO A 98 -3.35 -1.18 14.36
CA PRO A 98 -3.25 0.05 15.15
C PRO A 98 -4.21 1.15 14.69
N ASP A 99 -4.32 1.36 13.38
CA ASP A 99 -5.10 2.46 12.81
C ASP A 99 -6.60 2.30 13.10
N LEU A 100 -7.09 1.06 13.08
CA LEU A 100 -8.47 0.74 13.46
C LEU A 100 -8.71 0.92 14.96
N LEU A 101 -7.73 0.59 15.82
CA LEU A 101 -7.82 0.82 17.26
C LEU A 101 -7.91 2.32 17.58
N ILE A 102 -7.08 3.12 16.91
CA ILE A 102 -7.10 4.58 17.02
C ILE A 102 -8.44 5.14 16.54
N LEU A 103 -8.91 4.72 15.36
CA LEU A 103 -10.20 5.16 14.83
C LEU A 103 -11.35 4.78 15.78
N GLY A 104 -11.34 3.58 16.35
CA GLY A 104 -12.32 3.13 17.33
C GLY A 104 -12.37 4.06 18.55
N SER A 105 -11.22 4.46 19.09
CA SER A 105 -11.14 5.44 20.19
C SER A 105 -11.70 6.80 19.78
N GLN A 106 -11.33 7.29 18.60
CA GLN A 106 -11.83 8.58 18.10
C GLN A 106 -13.35 8.57 17.87
N ILE A 107 -13.91 7.47 17.35
CA ILE A 107 -15.36 7.30 17.20
C ILE A 107 -16.03 7.31 18.57
N GLN A 108 -15.47 6.62 19.55
CA GLN A 108 -16.02 6.59 20.91
C GLN A 108 -16.00 7.98 21.57
N GLU A 109 -14.90 8.72 21.44
CA GLU A 109 -14.75 10.09 21.93
C GLU A 109 -15.76 11.04 21.26
N ALA A 110 -15.80 11.04 19.93
CA ALA A 110 -16.66 11.93 19.16
C ALA A 110 -18.16 11.61 19.33
N SER A 111 -18.50 10.36 19.63
CA SER A 111 -19.88 9.90 19.85
C SER A 111 -20.38 10.07 21.29
N GLY A 112 -19.60 10.69 22.17
CA GLY A 112 -19.93 10.82 23.59
C GLY A 112 -20.02 9.47 24.31
N GLY A 113 -19.34 8.44 23.79
CA GLY A 113 -19.36 7.06 24.32
C GLY A 113 -20.54 6.20 23.85
N SER A 114 -21.42 6.71 22.98
CA SER A 114 -22.56 5.93 22.47
C SER A 114 -22.14 4.80 21.53
N LEU A 115 -21.03 4.94 20.81
CA LEU A 115 -20.39 3.87 20.04
C LEU A 115 -19.13 3.39 20.78
N ASN A 116 -19.14 2.13 21.22
CA ASN A 116 -17.99 1.53 21.89
C ASN A 116 -16.86 1.20 20.90
N ALA A 117 -15.62 1.55 21.27
CA ALA A 117 -14.43 1.35 20.44
C ALA A 117 -14.19 -0.15 20.14
N THR A 118 -14.22 -1.01 21.17
CA THR A 118 -14.00 -2.46 21.00
C THR A 118 -15.06 -3.11 20.13
N PHE A 119 -16.34 -2.73 20.32
CA PHE A 119 -17.44 -3.20 19.47
C PHE A 119 -17.23 -2.80 18.01
N THR A 120 -16.83 -1.55 17.78
CA THR A 120 -16.55 -1.01 16.44
C THR A 120 -15.39 -1.77 15.78
N VAL A 121 -14.30 -2.02 16.50
CA VAL A 121 -13.16 -2.81 16.00
C VAL A 121 -13.61 -4.21 15.59
N TYR A 122 -14.40 -4.91 16.42
CA TYR A 122 -14.83 -6.27 16.08
C TYR A 122 -15.81 -6.34 14.91
N ILE A 123 -16.79 -5.43 14.81
CA ILE A 123 -17.74 -5.45 13.70
C ILE A 123 -17.02 -5.16 12.37
N VAL A 124 -16.10 -4.20 12.37
CA VAL A 124 -15.27 -3.87 11.22
C VAL A 124 -14.41 -5.07 10.80
N SER A 125 -13.73 -5.70 11.76
CA SER A 125 -12.92 -6.90 11.50
C SER A 125 -13.74 -8.09 10.98
N ILE A 126 -15.00 -8.25 11.43
CA ILE A 126 -15.90 -9.26 10.86
C ILE A 126 -16.17 -8.96 9.39
N GLY A 127 -16.47 -7.71 9.05
CA GLY A 127 -16.65 -7.26 7.67
C GLY A 127 -15.44 -7.60 6.80
N VAL A 128 -14.23 -7.25 7.28
CA VAL A 128 -12.97 -7.59 6.60
C VAL A 128 -12.83 -9.10 6.41
N GLY A 129 -13.03 -9.90 7.46
CA GLY A 129 -12.91 -11.35 7.39
C GLY A 129 -13.85 -11.96 6.34
N VAL A 130 -15.10 -11.50 6.26
CA VAL A 130 -16.05 -11.96 5.24
C VAL A 130 -15.56 -11.62 3.84
N LEU A 131 -15.13 -10.39 3.60
CA LEU A 131 -14.71 -9.95 2.27
C LEU A 131 -13.38 -10.58 1.84
N ILE A 132 -12.42 -10.79 2.74
CA ILE A 132 -11.21 -11.55 2.45
C ILE A 132 -11.57 -12.99 2.04
N SER A 133 -12.49 -13.63 2.77
CA SER A 133 -12.97 -14.98 2.42
C SER A 133 -13.56 -15.01 1.01
N LEU A 134 -14.43 -14.04 0.67
CA LEU A 134 -15.00 -13.91 -0.67
C LEU A 134 -13.96 -13.57 -1.75
N GLY A 135 -12.97 -12.73 -1.43
CA GLY A 135 -11.89 -12.34 -2.33
C GLY A 135 -10.94 -13.49 -2.66
N VAL A 136 -10.62 -14.32 -1.66
CA VAL A 136 -9.88 -15.58 -1.87
C VAL A 136 -10.66 -16.52 -2.79
N PHE A 137 -11.99 -16.63 -2.62
CA PHE A 137 -12.81 -17.43 -3.53
C PHE A 137 -12.87 -16.87 -4.96
N ARG A 138 -13.00 -15.53 -5.10
CA ARG A 138 -12.92 -14.85 -6.40
C ARG A 138 -11.60 -15.20 -7.10
N LEU A 139 -10.48 -15.06 -6.38
CA LEU A 139 -9.15 -15.33 -6.91
C LEU A 139 -9.04 -16.81 -7.32
N LEU A 140 -9.40 -17.76 -6.47
CA LEU A 140 -9.33 -19.19 -6.79
C LEU A 140 -10.21 -19.60 -7.98
N LYS A 141 -11.37 -18.95 -8.18
CA LYS A 141 -12.28 -19.22 -9.30
C LYS A 141 -12.00 -18.40 -10.57
N ASP A 142 -10.95 -17.57 -10.59
CA ASP A 142 -10.61 -16.70 -11.73
C ASP A 142 -11.71 -15.71 -12.13
N MET A 143 -12.49 -15.24 -11.14
CA MET A 143 -13.53 -14.23 -11.37
C MET A 143 -12.90 -12.83 -11.52
N SER A 144 -13.41 -12.04 -12.47
CA SER A 144 -12.84 -10.70 -12.73
C SER A 144 -13.08 -9.75 -11.55
N LEU A 145 -12.06 -8.95 -11.23
CA LEU A 145 -12.09 -8.02 -10.11
C LEU A 145 -13.08 -6.87 -10.36
N ASN A 146 -13.12 -6.32 -11.57
CA ASN A 146 -14.01 -5.22 -11.94
C ASN A 146 -15.49 -5.54 -11.68
N ILE A 147 -15.95 -6.75 -12.01
CA ILE A 147 -17.35 -7.18 -11.77
C ILE A 147 -17.59 -7.35 -10.27
N PHE A 148 -16.64 -7.96 -9.56
CA PHE A 148 -16.76 -8.14 -8.10
C PHE A 148 -16.90 -6.79 -7.38
N MET A 149 -16.05 -5.81 -7.74
CA MET A 149 -16.09 -4.48 -7.14
C MET A 149 -17.34 -3.71 -7.57
N ALA A 150 -17.77 -3.80 -8.82
CA ALA A 150 -19.01 -3.18 -9.28
C ALA A 150 -20.24 -3.68 -8.50
N ILE A 151 -20.36 -4.99 -8.28
CA ILE A 151 -21.44 -5.56 -7.47
C ILE A 151 -21.34 -5.07 -6.02
N THR A 152 -20.16 -5.15 -5.43
CA THR A 152 -19.93 -4.79 -4.02
C THR A 152 -20.27 -3.32 -3.76
N TYR A 153 -19.77 -2.39 -4.58
CA TYR A 153 -20.07 -0.97 -4.44
C TYR A 153 -21.51 -0.62 -4.82
N THR A 154 -22.15 -1.37 -5.73
CA THR A 154 -23.59 -1.21 -5.97
C THR A 154 -24.39 -1.55 -4.71
N VAL A 155 -24.04 -2.63 -4.01
CA VAL A 155 -24.65 -2.96 -2.71
C VAL A 155 -24.40 -1.85 -1.69
N ILE A 156 -23.16 -1.35 -1.58
CA ILE A 156 -22.82 -0.23 -0.69
C ILE A 156 -23.67 1.01 -1.00
N PHE A 157 -23.81 1.38 -2.26
CA PHE A 157 -24.60 2.55 -2.66
C PHE A 157 -26.08 2.39 -2.36
N VAL A 158 -26.63 1.19 -2.52
CA VAL A 158 -28.02 0.91 -2.13
C VAL A 158 -28.18 1.02 -0.61
N LEU A 159 -27.26 0.44 0.17
CA LEU A 159 -27.30 0.53 1.63
C LEU A 159 -27.12 1.96 2.14
N ALA A 160 -26.28 2.76 1.49
CA ALA A 160 -26.03 4.15 1.83
C ALA A 160 -27.30 5.01 1.83
N LEU A 161 -28.32 4.66 1.03
CA LEU A 161 -29.62 5.36 1.02
C LEU A 161 -30.42 5.17 2.33
N PHE A 162 -30.07 4.17 3.13
CA PHE A 162 -30.76 3.81 4.37
C PHE A 162 -29.98 4.17 5.64
N VAL A 163 -28.79 4.77 5.49
CA VAL A 163 -27.84 5.05 6.57
C VAL A 163 -27.69 6.56 6.73
N SER A 164 -27.44 7.03 7.95
CA SER A 164 -27.25 8.46 8.23
C SER A 164 -25.86 8.95 7.80
N GLU A 165 -25.67 10.27 7.78
CA GLU A 165 -24.42 10.88 7.32
C GLU A 165 -23.23 10.55 8.25
N GLU A 166 -23.47 10.45 9.56
CA GLU A 166 -22.45 10.04 10.55
C GLU A 166 -21.98 8.62 10.29
N PHE A 167 -22.92 7.67 10.15
CA PHE A 167 -22.57 6.28 9.89
C PHE A 167 -21.95 6.09 8.49
N LEU A 168 -22.36 6.90 7.51
CA LEU A 168 -21.71 6.93 6.20
C LEU A 168 -20.24 7.34 6.33
N ALA A 169 -19.95 8.45 7.03
CA ALA A 169 -18.59 8.94 7.26
C ALA A 169 -17.74 7.92 8.02
N ILE A 170 -18.26 7.38 9.12
CA ILE A 170 -17.58 6.37 9.94
C ILE A 170 -17.32 5.09 9.14
N SER A 171 -18.27 4.62 8.32
CA SER A 171 -18.13 3.39 7.55
C SER A 171 -17.00 3.43 6.53
N PHE A 172 -16.84 4.55 5.82
CA PHE A 172 -15.77 4.72 4.85
C PHE A 172 -14.44 5.11 5.50
N ASP A 173 -14.44 5.83 6.62
CA ASP A 173 -13.20 6.03 7.39
C ASP A 173 -12.67 4.71 7.96
N ALA A 174 -13.56 3.84 8.45
CA ALA A 174 -13.21 2.50 8.91
C ALA A 174 -12.58 1.67 7.80
N SER A 175 -13.03 1.81 6.55
CA SER A 175 -12.38 1.18 5.39
C SER A 175 -10.90 1.54 5.30
N GLY A 176 -10.58 2.84 5.31
CA GLY A 176 -9.19 3.30 5.21
C GLY A 176 -8.34 2.99 6.44
N ALA A 177 -8.95 2.88 7.62
CA ALA A 177 -8.25 2.52 8.86
C ALA A 177 -7.94 1.01 8.98
N THR A 178 -8.47 0.15 8.09
CA THR A 178 -8.14 -1.28 8.06
C THR A 178 -6.94 -1.64 7.19
N THR A 179 -6.32 -0.65 6.54
CA THR A 179 -5.25 -0.85 5.55
C THR A 179 -3.93 -0.22 6.00
N GLY A 180 -3.68 -0.25 7.30
CA GLY A 180 -2.47 0.28 7.92
C GLY A 180 -1.25 -0.63 7.80
N ALA A 181 -0.25 -0.32 8.62
CA ALA A 181 1.12 -0.84 8.53
C ALA A 181 1.26 -2.35 8.74
N LEU A 182 0.25 -3.02 9.30
CA LEU A 182 0.28 -4.44 9.60
C LEU A 182 -0.61 -5.25 8.65
N THR A 183 -1.83 -4.78 8.38
CA THR A 183 -2.80 -5.51 7.57
C THR A 183 -2.46 -5.49 6.07
N THR A 184 -2.00 -4.36 5.53
CA THR A 184 -1.73 -4.22 4.09
C THR A 184 -0.61 -5.14 3.61
N PRO A 185 0.61 -5.15 4.21
CA PRO A 185 1.67 -6.06 3.79
C PRO A 185 1.27 -7.52 3.91
N PHE A 186 0.52 -7.87 4.97
CA PHE A 186 0.04 -9.22 5.21
C PHE A 186 -0.95 -9.68 4.13
N VAL A 187 -1.92 -8.84 3.76
CA VAL A 187 -2.94 -9.19 2.76
C VAL A 187 -2.37 -9.17 1.34
N LEU A 188 -1.43 -8.27 1.04
CA LEU A 188 -0.67 -8.32 -0.22
C LEU A 188 0.15 -9.60 -0.32
N ALA A 189 0.85 -9.99 0.75
CA ALA A 189 1.58 -11.27 0.79
C ALA A 189 0.65 -12.48 0.64
N LEU A 190 -0.54 -12.45 1.27
CA LEU A 190 -1.57 -13.47 1.09
C LEU A 190 -2.06 -13.55 -0.36
N SER A 191 -2.30 -12.39 -1.00
CA SER A 191 -2.74 -12.29 -2.41
C SER A 191 -1.68 -12.83 -3.36
N LEU A 192 -0.43 -12.37 -3.21
CA LEU A 192 0.73 -12.82 -4.00
C LEU A 192 0.97 -14.31 -3.83
N GLY A 193 1.01 -14.82 -2.60
CA GLY A 193 1.22 -16.24 -2.32
C GLY A 193 0.11 -17.12 -2.91
N LEU A 194 -1.14 -16.65 -2.87
CA LEU A 194 -2.27 -17.38 -3.48
C LEU A 194 -2.23 -17.33 -5.01
N SER A 195 -1.85 -16.19 -5.60
CA SER A 195 -1.69 -16.02 -7.05
C SER A 195 -0.58 -16.92 -7.61
N GLN A 196 0.59 -16.95 -6.95
CA GLN A 196 1.72 -17.79 -7.34
C GLN A 196 1.41 -19.29 -7.27
N VAL A 197 0.71 -19.75 -6.21
CA VAL A 197 0.32 -21.16 -6.08
C VAL A 197 -0.71 -21.56 -7.13
N LYS A 198 -1.61 -20.65 -7.51
CA LYS A 198 -2.62 -20.90 -8.54
C LYS A 198 -2.00 -20.94 -9.95
N GLY A 199 -1.12 -19.99 -10.27
CA GLY A 199 -0.52 -19.83 -11.59
C GLY A 199 -1.51 -19.47 -12.72
N GLY A 200 -0.99 -19.25 -13.93
CA GLY A 200 -1.79 -19.02 -15.14
C GLY A 200 -1.58 -17.65 -15.80
N LYS A 201 -2.25 -17.42 -16.94
CA LYS A 201 -2.08 -16.21 -17.79
C LYS A 201 -2.50 -14.89 -17.11
N LYS A 202 -3.29 -14.96 -16.04
CA LYS A 202 -3.74 -13.79 -15.26
C LYS A 202 -3.00 -13.66 -13.93
N SER A 203 -1.79 -14.23 -13.81
CA SER A 203 -1.05 -14.20 -12.55
C SER A 203 -0.79 -12.76 -12.08
N GLU A 204 -0.40 -11.86 -12.99
CA GLU A 204 -0.15 -10.45 -12.68
C GLU A 204 -1.42 -9.71 -12.24
N GLU A 205 -2.53 -9.87 -12.97
CA GLU A 205 -3.83 -9.30 -12.60
C GLU A 205 -4.31 -9.80 -11.23
N ASN A 206 -4.11 -11.10 -10.95
CA ASN A 206 -4.57 -11.73 -9.72
C ASN A 206 -3.66 -11.46 -8.51
N SER A 207 -2.47 -10.90 -8.72
CA SER A 207 -1.58 -10.49 -7.63
C SER A 207 -2.17 -9.34 -6.81
N PHE A 208 -3.01 -8.50 -7.43
CA PHE A 208 -3.61 -7.31 -6.82
C PHE A 208 -5.14 -7.41 -6.66
N GLY A 209 -5.69 -6.54 -5.83
CA GLY A 209 -7.13 -6.32 -5.63
C GLY A 209 -7.69 -6.91 -4.34
N LEU A 210 -6.94 -7.76 -3.62
CA LEU A 210 -7.42 -8.35 -2.37
C LEU A 210 -7.53 -7.30 -1.25
N VAL A 211 -6.62 -6.31 -1.22
CA VAL A 211 -6.69 -5.18 -0.29
C VAL A 211 -7.90 -4.31 -0.61
N GLY A 212 -8.16 -4.06 -1.89
CA GLY A 212 -9.37 -3.40 -2.35
C GLY A 212 -10.67 -4.09 -1.91
N ILE A 213 -10.73 -5.42 -2.07
CA ILE A 213 -11.89 -6.23 -1.67
C ILE A 213 -12.13 -6.16 -0.16
N MET A 214 -11.06 -6.30 0.64
CA MET A 214 -11.21 -6.29 2.10
C MET A 214 -11.68 -4.93 2.62
N SER A 215 -11.26 -3.82 2.02
CA SER A 215 -11.65 -2.45 2.39
C SER A 215 -13.15 -2.20 2.21
N ALA A 216 -13.83 -2.93 1.32
CA ALA A 216 -15.29 -2.86 1.23
C ALA A 216 -16.02 -3.50 2.44
N GLY A 217 -15.35 -4.39 3.17
CA GLY A 217 -15.89 -5.11 4.32
C GLY A 217 -16.31 -4.21 5.48
N PRO A 218 -15.42 -3.31 5.98
CA PRO A 218 -15.74 -2.30 6.99
C PRO A 218 -16.97 -1.47 6.64
N ILE A 219 -17.06 -1.02 5.39
CA ILE A 219 -18.17 -0.19 4.89
C ILE A 219 -19.49 -0.94 5.05
N LEU A 220 -19.53 -2.17 4.53
CA LEU A 220 -20.70 -3.02 4.61
C LEU A 220 -21.06 -3.35 6.07
N ALA A 221 -20.08 -3.65 6.92
CA ALA A 221 -20.31 -4.01 8.31
C ALA A 221 -20.94 -2.87 9.13
N ILE A 222 -20.40 -1.65 9.01
CA ILE A 222 -20.92 -0.48 9.72
C ILE A 222 -22.30 -0.06 9.19
N MET A 223 -22.52 -0.10 7.87
CA MET A 223 -23.84 0.20 7.29
C MET A 223 -24.89 -0.82 7.72
N LEU A 224 -24.55 -2.12 7.68
CA LEU A 224 -25.47 -3.18 8.08
C LEU A 224 -25.81 -3.09 9.57
N ILE A 225 -24.83 -2.85 10.44
CA ILE A 225 -25.14 -2.72 11.88
C ILE A 225 -26.02 -1.50 12.15
N SER A 226 -25.78 -0.35 11.50
CA SER A 226 -26.64 0.84 11.63
C SER A 226 -28.08 0.53 11.23
N ILE A 227 -28.29 -0.18 10.11
CA ILE A 227 -29.62 -0.59 9.64
C ILE A 227 -30.28 -1.58 10.61
N ILE A 228 -29.52 -2.55 11.12
CA ILE A 228 -30.03 -3.59 12.03
C ILE A 228 -30.40 -3.01 13.40
N THR A 229 -29.60 -2.08 13.93
CA THR A 229 -29.87 -1.44 15.23
C THR A 229 -30.90 -0.32 15.12
N GLY A 230 -31.22 0.15 13.91
CA GLY A 230 -32.13 1.26 13.67
C GLY A 230 -31.60 2.60 14.18
N GLN A 231 -30.31 2.70 14.48
CA GLN A 231 -29.67 3.95 14.91
C GLN A 231 -29.55 4.89 13.71
N LYS A 232 -30.37 5.93 13.71
CA LYS A 232 -30.39 6.96 12.65
C LYS A 232 -29.59 8.21 12.98
N ASN A 233 -29.30 8.46 14.25
CA ASN A 233 -28.46 9.57 14.71
C ASN A 233 -27.63 9.06 15.90
N ILE A 234 -26.40 9.54 16.00
CA ILE A 234 -25.54 9.30 17.15
C ILE A 234 -25.89 10.35 18.21
N GLN A 235 -26.54 9.92 19.30
CA GLN A 235 -26.93 10.81 20.41
C GLN A 235 -25.74 10.93 21.37
N GLY A 236 -24.89 11.93 21.14
CA GLY A 236 -23.79 12.29 22.03
C GLY A 236 -23.10 13.54 21.51
N GLU A 237 -22.89 14.52 22.39
CA GLU A 237 -22.01 15.65 22.08
C GLU A 237 -20.58 15.24 22.40
N ALA A 238 -19.67 15.48 21.46
CA ALA A 238 -18.25 15.33 21.72
C ALA A 238 -17.85 16.25 22.87
N ALA A 239 -17.16 15.72 23.88
CA ALA A 239 -16.61 16.55 24.95
C ALA A 239 -15.67 17.61 24.35
N GLU A 240 -15.70 18.83 24.90
CA GLU A 240 -14.74 19.86 24.48
C GLU A 240 -13.31 19.32 24.63
N PHE A 241 -12.51 19.50 23.58
CA PHE A 241 -11.13 19.07 23.59
C PHE A 241 -10.34 19.91 24.59
N VAL A 242 -9.85 19.26 25.65
CA VAL A 242 -8.97 19.88 26.64
C VAL A 242 -7.58 19.26 26.51
N ALA A 243 -6.61 20.08 26.08
CA ALA A 243 -5.22 19.65 26.01
C ALA A 243 -4.72 19.26 27.41
N SER A 244 -4.14 18.07 27.51
CA SER A 244 -3.54 17.59 28.77
C SER A 244 -2.41 18.55 29.22
N LYS A 245 -2.28 18.78 30.52
CA LYS A 245 -1.22 19.65 31.08
C LYS A 245 0.08 18.87 31.32
N GLY A 246 1.22 19.49 31.02
CA GLY A 246 2.54 18.89 31.17
C GLY A 246 2.92 17.88 30.06
N VAL A 247 4.17 17.42 30.13
CA VAL A 247 4.82 16.61 29.08
C VAL A 247 4.79 15.11 29.40
N LEU A 248 5.46 14.68 30.48
CA LEU A 248 5.64 13.25 30.78
C LEU A 248 4.44 12.60 31.48
N GLY A 249 3.66 13.36 32.25
CA GLY A 249 2.50 12.84 32.99
C GLY A 249 1.47 12.15 32.09
N PRO A 250 0.97 12.81 31.03
CA PRO A 250 0.02 12.21 30.09
C PRO A 250 0.55 10.93 29.41
N ILE A 251 1.83 10.90 29.06
CA ILE A 251 2.50 9.75 28.44
C ILE A 251 2.52 8.55 29.40
N ILE A 252 2.93 8.75 30.65
CA ILE A 252 3.08 7.67 31.64
C ILE A 252 1.71 7.11 32.05
N ASN A 253 0.69 7.97 32.14
CA ASN A 253 -0.64 7.58 32.62
C ASN A 253 -1.39 6.67 31.64
N ILE A 254 -1.24 6.90 30.33
CA ILE A 254 -1.96 6.13 29.31
C ILE A 254 -1.26 4.80 28.95
N LEU A 255 0.05 4.71 29.22
CA LEU A 255 0.90 3.56 28.84
C LEU A 255 0.39 2.21 29.37
N PRO A 256 -0.07 2.05 30.63
CA PRO A 256 -0.58 0.78 31.12
C PRO A 256 -1.85 0.30 30.38
N ALA A 257 -2.76 1.21 30.06
CA ALA A 257 -3.98 0.88 29.33
C ALA A 257 -3.66 0.41 27.92
N ILE A 258 -2.82 1.17 27.21
CA ILE A 258 -2.35 0.84 25.86
C ILE A 258 -1.61 -0.50 25.83
N PHE A 259 -0.83 -0.82 26.87
CA PHE A 259 -0.16 -2.11 26.97
C PHE A 259 -1.15 -3.29 26.99
N ILE A 260 -2.21 -3.19 27.79
CA ILE A 260 -3.24 -4.23 27.87
C ILE A 260 -4.03 -4.32 26.57
N GLU A 261 -4.43 -3.19 25.98
CA GLU A 261 -5.13 -3.16 24.70
C GLU A 261 -4.31 -3.80 23.58
N SER A 262 -3.03 -3.43 23.47
CA SER A 262 -2.09 -3.99 22.49
C SER A 262 -1.88 -5.49 22.69
N LEU A 263 -1.77 -5.95 23.95
CA LEU A 263 -1.63 -7.36 24.27
C LEU A 263 -2.89 -8.15 23.88
N VAL A 264 -4.07 -7.65 24.21
CA VAL A 264 -5.36 -8.28 23.88
C VAL A 264 -5.58 -8.30 22.36
N ALA A 265 -5.15 -7.28 21.63
CA ALA A 265 -5.26 -7.21 20.19
C ALA A 265 -4.36 -8.23 19.46
N LEU A 266 -3.13 -8.44 19.93
CA LEU A 266 -2.15 -9.36 19.30
C LEU A 266 -2.33 -10.83 19.72
N LEU A 267 -2.89 -11.08 20.90
CA LEU A 267 -3.01 -12.42 21.45
C LEU A 267 -3.78 -13.41 20.54
N PRO A 268 -4.92 -13.05 19.91
CA PRO A 268 -5.70 -13.98 19.10
C PRO A 268 -4.96 -14.52 17.86
N ILE A 269 -4.21 -13.67 17.15
CA ILE A 269 -3.42 -14.10 15.99
C ILE A 269 -2.23 -14.97 16.40
N ALA A 270 -1.57 -14.62 17.51
CA ALA A 270 -0.50 -15.44 18.08
C ALA A 270 -1.01 -16.84 18.46
N ILE A 271 -2.17 -16.92 19.14
CA ILE A 271 -2.80 -18.19 19.51
C ILE A 271 -3.10 -19.03 18.26
N LEU A 272 -3.72 -18.44 17.23
CA LEU A 272 -4.02 -19.16 15.99
C LEU A 272 -2.75 -19.74 15.37
N PHE A 273 -1.69 -18.94 15.28
CA PHE A 273 -0.40 -19.38 14.76
C PHE A 273 0.19 -20.54 15.57
N PHE A 274 0.28 -20.44 16.90
CA PHE A 274 0.86 -21.51 17.72
C PHE A 274 0.05 -22.81 17.66
N ILE A 275 -1.28 -22.74 17.53
CA ILE A 275 -2.13 -23.91 17.31
C ILE A 275 -1.75 -24.63 16.00
N TYR A 276 -1.59 -23.88 14.91
CA TYR A 276 -1.22 -24.45 13.60
C TYR A 276 0.24 -24.89 13.54
N ASN A 277 1.15 -24.18 14.19
CA ASN A 277 2.54 -24.59 14.28
C ASN A 277 2.66 -25.94 15.01
N PHE A 278 1.95 -26.11 16.14
CA PHE A 278 1.97 -27.36 16.90
C PHE A 278 1.34 -28.53 16.12
N LYS A 279 0.26 -28.28 15.37
CA LYS A 279 -0.46 -29.34 14.65
C LYS A 279 0.13 -29.67 13.28
N LYS A 280 0.56 -28.67 12.51
CA LYS A 280 0.85 -28.81 11.08
C LYS A 280 2.21 -28.27 10.64
N PHE A 281 2.53 -27.00 10.90
CA PHE A 281 3.74 -26.39 10.31
C PHE A 281 5.02 -26.98 10.87
N LYS A 282 5.07 -27.22 12.19
CA LYS A 282 6.23 -27.81 12.89
C LYS A 282 7.55 -27.14 12.49
N LEU A 283 7.58 -25.82 12.62
CA LEU A 283 8.73 -25.00 12.21
C LEU A 283 9.99 -25.36 13.00
N SER A 284 11.14 -25.05 12.39
CA SER A 284 12.43 -25.16 13.06
C SER A 284 12.48 -24.27 14.31
N LYS A 285 13.31 -24.63 15.29
CA LYS A 285 13.45 -23.84 16.52
C LYS A 285 13.91 -22.41 16.25
N ASP A 286 14.79 -22.24 15.26
CA ASP A 286 15.36 -20.93 14.92
C ASP A 286 14.29 -20.00 14.33
N GLU A 287 13.48 -20.51 13.41
CA GLU A 287 12.36 -19.77 12.81
C GLU A 287 11.28 -19.45 13.85
N LEU A 288 10.92 -20.42 14.70
CA LEU A 288 9.96 -20.21 15.78
C LEU A 288 10.42 -19.13 16.77
N PHE A 289 11.71 -19.13 17.11
CA PHE A 289 12.28 -18.13 18.01
C PHE A 289 12.37 -16.75 17.34
N GLY A 290 12.59 -16.70 16.02
CA GLY A 290 12.43 -15.49 15.21
C GLY A 290 11.03 -14.89 15.33
N ILE A 291 9.99 -15.71 15.17
CA ILE A 291 8.59 -15.29 15.27
C ILE A 291 8.25 -14.82 16.69
N ILE A 292 8.68 -15.54 17.73
CA ILE A 292 8.45 -15.13 19.13
C ILE A 292 9.11 -13.77 19.41
N ARG A 293 10.36 -13.58 18.99
CA ARG A 293 11.06 -12.29 19.13
C ARG A 293 10.34 -11.20 18.37
N GLY A 294 9.91 -11.48 17.14
CA GLY A 294 9.11 -10.56 16.33
C GLY A 294 7.82 -10.15 17.05
N LEU A 295 7.04 -11.10 17.59
CA LEU A 295 5.81 -10.81 18.34
C LEU A 295 6.05 -9.90 19.57
N VAL A 296 7.15 -10.12 20.30
CA VAL A 296 7.52 -9.25 21.44
C VAL A 296 7.88 -7.85 20.95
N LEU A 297 8.62 -7.73 19.84
CA LEU A 297 8.96 -6.44 19.23
C LEU A 297 7.71 -5.71 18.70
N VAL A 298 6.78 -6.43 18.06
CA VAL A 298 5.49 -5.87 17.63
C VAL A 298 4.74 -5.29 18.83
N LEU A 299 4.62 -6.05 19.94
CA LEU A 299 3.96 -5.56 21.14
C LEU A 299 4.63 -4.30 21.71
N LEU A 300 5.95 -4.31 21.88
CA LEU A 300 6.69 -3.16 22.42
C LEU A 300 6.60 -1.94 21.49
N GLY A 301 6.77 -2.14 20.19
CA GLY A 301 6.68 -1.08 19.18
C GLY A 301 5.27 -0.49 19.11
N LEU A 302 4.23 -1.33 19.10
CA LEU A 302 2.82 -0.93 19.08
C LEU A 302 2.47 -0.09 20.31
N VAL A 303 2.91 -0.50 21.50
CA VAL A 303 2.67 0.27 22.74
C VAL A 303 3.33 1.63 22.71
N LEU A 304 4.58 1.72 22.25
CA LEU A 304 5.28 2.99 22.11
C LEU A 304 4.62 3.88 21.06
N PHE A 305 4.26 3.31 19.91
CA PHE A 305 3.58 3.99 18.81
C PHE A 305 2.23 4.57 19.25
N LEU A 306 1.33 3.73 19.79
CA LEU A 306 0.00 4.16 20.23
C LEU A 306 0.08 5.19 21.36
N THR A 307 1.02 5.03 22.29
CA THR A 307 1.21 6.00 23.38
C THR A 307 1.65 7.36 22.82
N ALA A 308 2.61 7.39 21.90
CA ALA A 308 3.10 8.62 21.28
C ALA A 308 2.01 9.35 20.48
N VAL A 309 1.22 8.58 19.74
CA VAL A 309 0.10 9.07 18.92
C VAL A 309 -0.97 9.72 19.80
N ASN A 310 -1.45 9.00 20.83
CA ASN A 310 -2.52 9.46 21.70
C ASN A 310 -2.12 10.61 22.62
N SER A 311 -0.87 10.65 23.08
CA SER A 311 -0.43 11.66 24.04
C SER A 311 0.14 12.93 23.41
N GLY A 312 0.56 12.91 22.15
CA GLY A 312 1.24 14.06 21.54
C GLY A 312 0.81 14.37 20.11
N PHE A 313 0.82 13.35 19.24
CA PHE A 313 0.67 13.57 17.80
C PHE A 313 -0.75 14.02 17.41
N MET A 314 -1.78 13.33 17.91
CA MET A 314 -3.18 13.69 17.63
C MET A 314 -3.59 15.03 18.27
N ASP A 315 -3.13 15.31 19.49
CA ASP A 315 -3.38 16.59 20.17
C ASP A 315 -2.87 17.78 19.34
N MET A 316 -1.67 17.65 18.77
CA MET A 316 -1.12 18.68 17.88
C MET A 316 -1.95 18.84 16.61
N GLY A 317 -2.40 17.73 16.00
CA GLY A 317 -3.29 17.75 14.85
C GLY A 317 -4.58 18.55 15.14
N ARG A 318 -5.27 18.23 16.25
CA ARG A 318 -6.49 18.94 16.69
C ARG A 318 -6.24 20.42 16.91
N ILE A 319 -5.17 20.78 17.62
CA ILE A 319 -4.84 22.19 17.91
C ILE A 319 -4.57 22.98 16.63
N LEU A 320 -3.77 22.44 15.71
CA LEU A 320 -3.51 23.09 14.42
C LEU A 320 -4.79 23.25 13.60
N GLY A 321 -5.65 22.22 13.57
CA GLY A 321 -6.93 22.29 12.89
C GLY A 321 -7.83 23.41 13.43
N MET A 322 -7.96 23.47 14.77
CA MET A 322 -8.76 24.49 15.45
C MET A 322 -8.27 25.91 15.17
N GLU A 323 -6.99 26.16 15.38
CA GLU A 323 -6.45 27.51 15.28
C GLU A 323 -6.40 28.02 13.83
N ILE A 324 -6.04 27.17 12.87
CA ILE A 324 -6.03 27.56 11.45
C ILE A 324 -7.45 27.82 10.94
N ALA A 325 -8.44 27.02 11.36
CA ALA A 325 -9.84 27.23 11.00
C ALA A 325 -10.37 28.58 11.51
N LYS A 326 -9.97 29.01 12.72
CA LYS A 326 -10.33 30.34 13.27
C LYS A 326 -9.66 31.49 12.53
N MET A 327 -8.45 31.30 12.01
CA MET A 327 -7.69 32.36 11.35
C MET A 327 -8.22 32.69 9.95
N ASN A 328 -8.20 31.71 9.03
CA ASN A 328 -8.64 31.93 7.65
C ASN A 328 -9.04 30.60 6.99
N PRO A 329 -10.31 30.46 6.54
CA PRO A 329 -10.80 29.31 5.78
C PRO A 329 -9.93 28.86 4.60
N TRP A 330 -9.35 29.80 3.84
CA TRP A 330 -8.53 29.46 2.67
C TRP A 330 -7.14 28.94 3.04
N ILE A 331 -6.60 29.38 4.18
CA ILE A 331 -5.34 28.85 4.72
C ILE A 331 -5.56 27.40 5.17
N LEU A 332 -6.71 27.09 5.78
CA LEU A 332 -7.07 25.70 6.14
C LEU A 332 -7.03 24.78 4.91
N VAL A 333 -7.66 25.20 3.80
CA VAL A 333 -7.68 24.45 2.55
C VAL A 333 -6.27 24.28 1.96
N GLY A 334 -5.47 25.34 1.94
CA GLY A 334 -4.09 25.30 1.45
C GLY A 334 -3.17 24.42 2.31
N VAL A 335 -3.29 24.49 3.64
CA VAL A 335 -2.55 23.63 4.57
C VAL A 335 -2.99 22.18 4.41
N GLY A 336 -4.30 21.92 4.28
CA GLY A 336 -4.82 20.58 4.00
C GLY A 336 -4.23 19.97 2.72
N PHE A 337 -4.08 20.75 1.65
CA PHE A 337 -3.40 20.31 0.43
C PHE A 337 -1.94 19.93 0.69
N VAL A 338 -1.18 20.77 1.37
CA VAL A 338 0.26 20.53 1.65
C VAL A 338 0.44 19.32 2.56
N VAL A 339 -0.36 19.21 3.63
CA VAL A 339 -0.37 18.06 4.54
C VAL A 339 -0.67 16.78 3.75
N GLY A 340 -1.74 16.78 2.95
CA GLY A 340 -2.13 15.61 2.17
C GLY A 340 -1.08 15.18 1.14
N PHE A 341 -0.47 16.15 0.47
CA PHE A 341 0.62 15.88 -0.48
C PHE A 341 1.81 15.23 0.21
N ILE A 342 2.28 15.81 1.32
CA ILE A 342 3.47 15.32 2.03
C ILE A 342 3.18 13.94 2.63
N VAL A 343 2.09 13.77 3.38
CA VAL A 343 1.78 12.52 4.08
C VAL A 343 1.81 11.33 3.14
N VAL A 344 1.16 11.43 1.97
CA VAL A 344 1.15 10.33 0.98
C VAL A 344 2.47 10.20 0.23
N LEU A 345 3.14 11.31 -0.08
CA LEU A 345 4.43 11.26 -0.78
C LEU A 345 5.47 10.45 -0.01
N VAL A 346 5.44 10.54 1.31
CA VAL A 346 6.41 9.91 2.19
C VAL A 346 5.88 8.65 2.89
N GLU A 347 4.65 8.20 2.58
CA GLU A 347 4.04 7.01 3.17
C GLU A 347 4.79 5.71 2.74
N PRO A 348 5.30 4.89 3.68
CA PRO A 348 6.02 3.66 3.37
C PRO A 348 5.16 2.66 2.61
N ALA A 349 3.90 2.52 2.98
CA ALA A 349 3.01 1.55 2.34
C ALA A 349 2.81 1.88 0.85
N VAL A 350 2.74 3.17 0.50
CA VAL A 350 2.67 3.65 -0.89
C VAL A 350 3.95 3.34 -1.65
N HIS A 351 5.10 3.47 -0.99
CA HIS A 351 6.39 3.10 -1.58
C HIS A 351 6.48 1.61 -1.87
N VAL A 352 6.12 0.75 -0.91
CA VAL A 352 6.12 -0.71 -1.05
C VAL A 352 5.16 -1.16 -2.16
N LEU A 353 3.95 -0.60 -2.21
CA LEU A 353 3.01 -0.87 -3.30
C LEU A 353 3.61 -0.48 -4.65
N GLY A 354 4.25 0.69 -4.74
CA GLY A 354 4.90 1.13 -5.97
C GLY A 354 6.05 0.23 -6.42
N GLU A 355 6.86 -0.28 -5.50
CA GLU A 355 7.91 -1.26 -5.81
C GLU A 355 7.31 -2.59 -6.30
N GLN A 356 6.24 -3.08 -5.67
CA GLN A 356 5.53 -4.29 -6.12
C GLN A 356 4.90 -4.10 -7.51
N ILE A 357 4.35 -2.91 -7.79
CA ILE A 357 3.84 -2.59 -9.12
C ILE A 357 4.99 -2.60 -10.14
N GLU A 358 6.11 -1.93 -9.84
CA GLU A 358 7.26 -1.86 -10.74
C GLU A 358 7.86 -3.26 -10.98
N GLU A 359 7.89 -4.13 -9.95
CA GLU A 359 8.35 -5.52 -10.07
C GLU A 359 7.38 -6.40 -10.90
N VAL A 360 6.08 -6.38 -10.58
CA VAL A 360 5.07 -7.21 -11.26
C VAL A 360 4.84 -6.75 -12.71
N THR A 361 5.04 -5.47 -12.99
CA THR A 361 4.88 -4.91 -14.35
C THR A 361 6.18 -4.92 -15.14
N GLY A 362 7.28 -5.49 -14.64
CA GLY A 362 8.57 -5.50 -15.35
C GLY A 362 9.10 -4.09 -15.66
N GLY A 363 8.86 -3.13 -14.76
CA GLY A 363 9.32 -1.75 -14.89
C GLY A 363 8.46 -0.83 -15.77
N HIS A 364 7.39 -1.35 -16.38
CA HIS A 364 6.53 -0.57 -17.28
C HIS A 364 5.82 0.61 -16.57
N ILE A 365 5.53 0.45 -15.28
CA ILE A 365 4.92 1.49 -14.45
C ILE A 365 5.93 1.94 -13.39
N PRO A 366 6.57 3.12 -13.54
CA PRO A 366 7.60 3.55 -12.62
C PRO A 366 7.01 3.99 -11.27
N LEU A 367 7.69 3.62 -10.17
CA LEU A 367 7.34 3.98 -8.79
C LEU A 367 7.00 5.47 -8.62
N ASN A 368 7.81 6.36 -9.19
CA ASN A 368 7.61 7.81 -9.04
C ASN A 368 6.31 8.32 -9.66
N LEU A 369 5.85 7.72 -10.75
CA LEU A 369 4.58 8.09 -11.38
C LEU A 369 3.40 7.71 -10.48
N ILE A 370 3.45 6.52 -9.87
CA ILE A 370 2.45 6.09 -8.88
C ILE A 370 2.46 7.04 -7.69
N ARG A 371 3.61 7.26 -7.06
CA ARG A 371 3.74 8.15 -5.90
C ARG A 371 3.18 9.55 -6.17
N MET A 372 3.59 10.20 -7.27
CA MET A 372 3.13 11.55 -7.59
C MET A 372 1.63 11.61 -7.90
N THR A 373 1.09 10.61 -8.60
CA THR A 373 -0.34 10.53 -8.92
C THR A 373 -1.18 10.38 -7.66
N LEU A 374 -0.73 9.52 -6.74
CA LEU A 374 -1.38 9.30 -5.45
C LEU A 374 -1.33 10.54 -4.56
N SER A 375 -0.14 11.12 -4.39
CA SER A 375 0.05 12.34 -3.58
C SER A 375 -0.81 13.50 -4.07
N MET A 376 -0.89 13.72 -5.39
CA MET A 376 -1.72 14.77 -5.95
C MET A 376 -3.23 14.50 -5.74
N GLY A 377 -3.67 13.27 -5.97
CA GLY A 377 -5.07 12.88 -5.76
C GLY A 377 -5.50 13.07 -4.31
N VAL A 378 -4.66 12.64 -3.36
CA VAL A 378 -4.96 12.75 -1.92
C VAL A 378 -4.84 14.20 -1.41
N ALA A 379 -3.87 14.98 -1.89
CA ALA A 379 -3.78 16.41 -1.58
C ALA A 379 -5.06 17.16 -1.96
N LEU A 380 -5.60 16.88 -3.15
CA LEU A 380 -6.88 17.42 -3.59
C LEU A 380 -8.06 16.91 -2.74
N ALA A 381 -8.07 15.63 -2.38
CA ALA A 381 -9.12 15.04 -1.56
C ALA A 381 -9.18 15.64 -0.15
N ILE A 382 -8.02 15.86 0.50
CA ILE A 382 -7.95 16.50 1.83
C ILE A 382 -8.32 17.98 1.71
N SER A 383 -7.86 18.67 0.67
CA SER A 383 -8.25 20.06 0.39
C SER A 383 -9.78 20.20 0.22
N LEU A 384 -10.41 19.32 -0.56
CA LEU A 384 -11.86 19.25 -0.71
C LEU A 384 -12.58 18.85 0.59
N SER A 385 -11.94 18.05 1.44
CA SER A 385 -12.47 17.75 2.78
C SER A 385 -12.47 18.98 3.68
N MET A 386 -11.47 19.86 3.58
CA MET A 386 -11.49 21.14 4.29
C MET A 386 -12.61 22.04 3.76
N VAL A 387 -12.83 22.07 2.44
CA VAL A 387 -13.97 22.79 1.85
C VAL A 387 -15.31 22.24 2.36
N ARG A 388 -15.43 20.91 2.50
CA ARG A 388 -16.61 20.26 3.09
C ARG A 388 -16.89 20.76 4.51
N ILE A 389 -15.85 20.82 5.35
CA ILE A 389 -15.98 21.30 6.74
C ILE A 389 -16.40 22.78 6.77
N LEU A 390 -15.95 23.59 5.80
CA LEU A 390 -16.22 25.02 5.73
C LEU A 390 -17.61 25.36 5.19
N ILE A 391 -18.17 24.54 4.29
CA ILE A 391 -19.41 24.82 3.56
C ILE A 391 -20.47 23.78 3.92
N PRO A 392 -21.46 24.11 4.76
CA PRO A 392 -22.45 23.16 5.29
C PRO A 392 -23.27 22.43 4.21
N GLU A 393 -23.45 23.05 3.05
CA GLU A 393 -24.20 22.45 1.94
C GLU A 393 -23.43 21.31 1.27
N VAL A 394 -22.10 21.28 1.39
CA VAL A 394 -21.22 20.32 0.75
C VAL A 394 -21.14 19.05 1.59
N LYS A 395 -21.74 17.96 1.12
CA LYS A 395 -21.81 16.70 1.85
C LYS A 395 -20.80 15.68 1.35
N LEU A 396 -20.41 14.74 2.21
CA LEU A 396 -19.47 13.68 1.86
C LEU A 396 -19.88 12.86 0.62
N TRP A 397 -21.19 12.55 0.49
CA TRP A 397 -21.68 11.73 -0.61
C TRP A 397 -21.57 12.39 -1.99
N TYR A 398 -21.46 13.73 -2.06
CA TYR A 398 -21.21 14.44 -3.32
C TYR A 398 -19.86 14.08 -3.93
N PHE A 399 -18.92 13.57 -3.14
CA PHE A 399 -17.61 13.14 -3.61
C PHE A 399 -17.53 11.62 -3.71
N LEU A 400 -17.94 10.90 -2.66
CA LEU A 400 -17.79 9.44 -2.63
C LEU A 400 -18.60 8.75 -3.72
N PHE A 401 -19.87 9.12 -3.90
CA PHE A 401 -20.72 8.44 -4.87
C PHE A 401 -20.24 8.68 -6.31
N PRO A 402 -20.03 9.93 -6.79
CA PRO A 402 -19.48 10.15 -8.11
C PRO A 402 -18.07 9.58 -8.27
N GLY A 403 -17.19 9.74 -7.28
CA GLY A 403 -15.82 9.26 -7.32
C GLY A 403 -15.72 7.75 -7.55
N PHE A 404 -16.40 6.96 -6.70
CA PHE A 404 -16.44 5.51 -6.87
C PHE A 404 -17.25 5.07 -8.09
N ALA A 405 -18.36 5.73 -8.42
CA ALA A 405 -19.13 5.40 -9.63
C ALA A 405 -18.29 5.58 -10.90
N PHE A 406 -17.56 6.69 -11.03
CA PHE A 406 -16.65 6.91 -12.16
C PHE A 406 -15.49 5.92 -12.14
N ALA A 407 -14.90 5.63 -10.98
CA ALA A 407 -13.83 4.63 -10.89
C ALA A 407 -14.32 3.23 -11.34
N ILE A 408 -15.53 2.83 -10.97
CA ILE A 408 -16.14 1.56 -11.42
C ILE A 408 -16.36 1.58 -12.93
N LEU A 409 -16.92 2.64 -13.49
CA LEU A 409 -17.10 2.76 -14.94
C LEU A 409 -15.77 2.69 -15.70
N LEU A 410 -14.76 3.44 -15.21
CA LEU A 410 -13.42 3.41 -15.76
C LEU A 410 -12.77 2.03 -15.60
N SER A 411 -13.11 1.22 -14.60
CA SER A 411 -12.54 -0.13 -14.44
C SER A 411 -12.92 -1.11 -15.56
N PHE A 412 -13.97 -0.83 -16.34
CA PHE A 412 -14.29 -1.59 -17.56
C PHE A 412 -13.53 -1.09 -18.79
N ILE A 413 -12.88 0.07 -18.67
CA ILE A 413 -12.12 0.73 -19.73
C ILE A 413 -10.61 0.67 -19.45
N ALA A 414 -10.15 0.74 -18.21
CA ALA A 414 -8.74 0.70 -17.87
C ALA A 414 -8.09 -0.64 -18.22
N GLU A 415 -6.76 -0.64 -18.32
CA GLU A 415 -5.98 -1.87 -18.44
C GLU A 415 -6.15 -2.74 -17.18
N PRO A 416 -6.35 -4.07 -17.30
CA PRO A 416 -6.79 -4.92 -16.17
C PRO A 416 -5.89 -4.85 -14.94
N VAL A 417 -4.57 -4.75 -15.14
CA VAL A 417 -3.58 -4.66 -14.04
C VAL A 417 -3.81 -3.41 -13.20
N PHE A 418 -4.17 -2.27 -13.81
CA PHE A 418 -4.47 -1.04 -13.08
C PHE A 418 -5.72 -1.13 -12.22
N VAL A 419 -6.68 -2.00 -12.56
CA VAL A 419 -7.91 -2.15 -11.75
C VAL A 419 -7.57 -2.68 -10.36
N GLY A 420 -6.76 -3.74 -10.29
CA GLY A 420 -6.27 -4.29 -9.01
C GLY A 420 -5.46 -3.28 -8.23
N ILE A 421 -4.50 -2.65 -8.90
CA ILE A 421 -3.64 -1.63 -8.30
C ILE A 421 -4.45 -0.46 -7.74
N ALA A 422 -5.44 0.06 -8.49
CA ALA A 422 -6.21 1.22 -8.07
C ALA A 422 -6.96 0.98 -6.76
N TYR A 423 -7.64 -0.17 -6.64
CA TYR A 423 -8.38 -0.49 -5.42
C TYR A 423 -7.45 -0.78 -4.23
N ASP A 424 -6.31 -1.45 -4.45
CA ASP A 424 -5.32 -1.66 -3.40
C ASP A 424 -4.69 -0.33 -2.95
N ALA A 425 -4.40 0.58 -3.90
CA ALA A 425 -3.84 1.90 -3.62
C ALA A 425 -4.76 2.78 -2.76
N GLY A 426 -6.08 2.64 -2.91
CA GLY A 426 -7.08 3.29 -2.06
C GLY A 426 -6.93 2.93 -0.58
N GLY A 427 -6.70 1.65 -0.30
CA GLY A 427 -6.37 1.19 1.04
C GLY A 427 -5.01 1.73 1.49
N VAL A 428 -3.99 1.50 0.67
CA VAL A 428 -2.58 1.75 1.02
C VAL A 428 -2.28 3.23 1.33
N ALA A 429 -2.92 4.18 0.66
CA ALA A 429 -2.67 5.61 0.88
C ALA A 429 -3.23 6.15 2.21
N SER A 430 -4.07 5.37 2.89
CA SER A 430 -4.74 5.75 4.16
C SER A 430 -3.95 5.29 5.39
N GLY A 431 -2.63 5.42 5.36
CA GLY A 431 -1.74 4.90 6.39
C GLY A 431 -1.85 5.59 7.76
N PRO A 432 -0.95 5.22 8.71
CA PRO A 432 -1.06 5.61 10.11
C PRO A 432 -1.05 7.13 10.33
N MET A 433 -0.35 7.87 9.48
CA MET A 433 -0.27 9.33 9.58
C MET A 433 -1.59 10.00 9.17
N THR A 434 -2.31 9.42 8.23
CA THR A 434 -3.64 9.88 7.81
C THR A 434 -4.67 9.60 8.91
N ALA A 435 -4.69 8.37 9.44
CA ALA A 435 -5.62 7.97 10.49
C ALA A 435 -5.42 8.71 11.82
N THR A 436 -4.20 9.16 12.09
CA THR A 436 -3.84 9.89 13.31
C THR A 436 -3.92 11.40 13.12
N PHE A 437 -3.02 11.98 12.32
CA PHE A 437 -2.86 13.42 12.25
C PHE A 437 -3.87 14.10 11.34
N VAL A 438 -4.11 13.56 10.14
CA VAL A 438 -5.04 14.19 9.18
C VAL A 438 -6.47 14.16 9.71
N LEU A 439 -6.91 13.03 10.27
CA LEU A 439 -8.23 12.93 10.89
C LEU A 439 -8.34 13.84 12.13
N ALA A 440 -7.34 13.85 13.02
CA ALA A 440 -7.32 14.75 14.18
C ALA A 440 -7.34 16.23 13.76
N PHE A 441 -6.61 16.59 12.70
CA PHE A 441 -6.61 17.92 12.10
C PHE A 441 -7.99 18.32 11.56
N ALA A 442 -8.64 17.42 10.83
CA ALA A 442 -10.00 17.65 10.34
C ALA A 442 -11.02 17.79 11.48
N GLN A 443 -10.94 16.95 12.51
CA GLN A 443 -11.78 17.05 13.70
C GLN A 443 -11.58 18.38 14.44
N GLY A 444 -10.32 18.83 14.57
CA GLY A 444 -10.00 20.12 15.15
C GLY A 444 -10.55 21.30 14.34
N ALA A 445 -10.46 21.22 13.00
CA ALA A 445 -11.07 22.24 12.15
C ALA A 445 -12.60 22.27 12.31
N ALA A 446 -13.25 21.09 12.29
CA ALA A 446 -14.69 20.97 12.46
C ALA A 446 -15.18 21.46 13.83
N SER A 447 -14.41 21.26 14.90
CA SER A 447 -14.81 21.73 16.24
C SER A 447 -14.77 23.26 16.41
N SER A 448 -14.08 23.98 15.53
CA SER A 448 -13.96 25.45 15.59
C SER A 448 -14.92 26.19 14.66
N ILE A 449 -15.64 25.48 13.79
CA ILE A 449 -16.59 26.06 12.84
C ILE A 449 -18.00 25.79 13.36
N GLU A 450 -18.74 26.87 13.69
CA GLU A 450 -20.06 26.77 14.34
C GLU A 450 -21.09 25.94 13.56
N THR A 451 -20.96 25.91 12.23
CA THR A 451 -21.87 25.18 11.35
C THR A 451 -21.47 23.72 11.12
N ALA A 452 -20.29 23.29 11.60
CA ALA A 452 -19.75 21.96 11.36
C ALA A 452 -20.01 21.03 12.56
N ASN A 453 -20.21 19.75 12.27
CA ASN A 453 -20.35 18.71 13.26
C ASN A 453 -19.14 17.76 13.20
N VAL A 454 -18.49 17.48 14.33
CA VAL A 454 -17.28 16.63 14.35
C VAL A 454 -17.54 15.21 13.81
N LEU A 455 -18.70 14.60 14.09
CA LEU A 455 -19.06 13.25 13.62
C LEU A 455 -19.43 13.19 12.13
N VAL A 456 -19.95 14.28 11.56
CA VAL A 456 -20.36 14.35 10.15
C VAL A 456 -19.25 14.91 9.29
N ASP A 457 -18.69 16.04 9.70
CA ASP A 457 -17.73 16.85 8.94
C ASP A 457 -16.29 16.61 9.36
N GLY A 458 -16.02 16.22 10.61
CA GLY A 458 -14.68 15.83 11.06
C GLY A 458 -14.28 14.44 10.53
N PHE A 459 -15.21 13.48 10.54
CA PHE A 459 -15.04 12.17 9.89
C PHE A 459 -15.37 12.23 8.40
N GLY A 460 -14.97 11.22 7.64
CA GLY A 460 -15.11 11.16 6.19
C GLY A 460 -13.92 11.76 5.45
N VAL A 461 -12.87 12.21 6.14
CA VAL A 461 -11.63 12.66 5.49
C VAL A 461 -10.81 11.46 5.05
N ILE A 462 -10.74 10.39 5.86
CA ILE A 462 -10.08 9.15 5.48
C ILE A 462 -10.83 8.52 4.29
N ALA A 463 -12.16 8.60 4.27
CA ALA A 463 -12.99 8.17 3.14
C ALA A 463 -12.58 8.84 1.81
N MET A 464 -12.33 10.15 1.86
CA MET A 464 -11.88 10.93 0.72
C MET A 464 -10.46 10.53 0.30
N VAL A 465 -9.56 10.32 1.27
CA VAL A 465 -8.20 9.83 1.06
C VAL A 465 -8.19 8.43 0.46
N ALA A 466 -9.12 7.55 0.83
CA ALA A 466 -9.22 6.20 0.30
C ALA A 466 -9.80 6.16 -1.12
N MET A 467 -10.73 7.06 -1.44
CA MET A 467 -11.34 7.15 -2.77
C MET A 467 -10.39 7.75 -3.82
N ALA A 468 -9.61 8.78 -3.45
CA ALA A 468 -8.79 9.53 -4.39
C ALA A 468 -7.78 8.67 -5.18
N PRO A 469 -6.99 7.76 -4.54
CA PRO A 469 -6.12 6.80 -5.22
C PRO A 469 -6.85 5.90 -6.21
N VAL A 470 -8.02 5.39 -5.83
CA VAL A 470 -8.81 4.51 -6.68
C VAL A 470 -9.18 5.25 -7.95
N PHE A 471 -9.66 6.50 -7.81
CA PHE A 471 -10.01 7.33 -8.95
C PHE A 471 -8.79 7.74 -9.78
N SER A 472 -7.71 8.23 -9.15
CA SER A 472 -6.53 8.77 -9.85
C SER A 472 -5.72 7.69 -10.58
N ILE A 473 -5.55 6.50 -9.99
CA ILE A 473 -4.88 5.38 -10.65
C ILE A 473 -5.77 4.78 -11.74
N MET A 474 -7.09 4.74 -11.58
CA MET A 474 -7.98 4.28 -12.65
C MET A 474 -7.97 5.23 -13.85
N LEU A 475 -7.89 6.54 -13.60
CA LEU A 475 -7.67 7.54 -14.64
C LEU A 475 -6.33 7.29 -15.35
N LEU A 476 -5.25 7.08 -14.59
CA LEU A 476 -3.93 6.77 -15.14
C LEU A 476 -3.97 5.50 -16.00
N GLY A 477 -4.56 4.41 -15.51
CA GLY A 477 -4.71 3.15 -16.25
C GLY A 477 -5.55 3.27 -17.51
N THR A 478 -6.55 4.17 -17.50
CA THR A 478 -7.30 4.51 -18.71
C THR A 478 -6.42 5.24 -19.72
N VAL A 479 -5.60 6.20 -19.29
CA VAL A 479 -4.65 6.92 -20.15
C VAL A 479 -3.62 5.96 -20.75
N PHE A 480 -3.11 5.01 -19.97
CA PHE A 480 -2.17 3.98 -20.42
C PHE A 480 -2.73 3.08 -21.52
N ARG A 481 -4.01 2.70 -21.42
CA ARG A 481 -4.68 1.93 -22.49
C ARG A 481 -4.70 2.66 -23.84
N TYR A 482 -4.76 3.99 -23.81
CA TYR A 482 -4.77 4.83 -25.02
C TYR A 482 -3.37 5.34 -25.41
N LYS A 483 -2.29 4.68 -24.95
CA LYS A 483 -0.91 5.02 -25.34
C LYS A 483 -0.78 5.06 -26.87
N LYS A 484 -0.18 6.14 -27.37
CA LYS A 484 0.20 6.26 -28.78
C LYS A 484 1.61 5.73 -28.93
N VAL A 485 1.79 4.78 -29.82
CA VAL A 485 3.11 4.37 -30.31
C VAL A 485 3.44 5.34 -31.44
N GLU A 486 4.46 6.19 -31.26
CA GLU A 486 5.04 6.92 -32.38
C GLU A 486 6.05 5.99 -33.05
N GLU A 487 5.70 5.51 -34.25
CA GLU A 487 6.62 4.79 -35.13
C GLU A 487 7.60 5.80 -35.75
N TYR A 488 8.89 5.62 -35.51
CA TYR A 488 9.93 6.40 -36.17
C TYR A 488 10.32 5.69 -37.47
N THR A 489 10.07 6.33 -38.62
CA THR A 489 10.54 5.81 -39.91
C THR A 489 12.06 6.02 -39.97
N PRO A 490 12.87 4.96 -40.09
CA PRO A 490 14.32 5.12 -40.08
C PRO A 490 14.77 5.89 -41.33
N THR A 491 15.57 6.94 -41.15
CA THR A 491 16.55 7.33 -42.18
C THR A 491 17.57 6.21 -42.26
N GLU A 492 17.74 5.61 -43.44
CA GLU A 492 18.74 4.56 -43.70
C GLU A 492 20.11 4.99 -43.16
N GLU A 493 20.54 4.44 -42.03
CA GLU A 493 21.93 4.55 -41.59
C GLU A 493 22.72 3.43 -42.25
N GLU A 494 23.61 3.80 -43.18
CA GLU A 494 24.62 2.89 -43.72
C GLU A 494 25.51 2.39 -42.57
N PHE A 495 25.37 1.12 -42.21
CA PHE A 495 26.28 0.47 -41.27
C PHE A 495 27.70 0.47 -41.85
N VAL A 496 28.56 1.34 -41.32
CA VAL A 496 29.99 1.34 -41.61
C VAL A 496 30.63 0.19 -40.84
N ILE A 497 30.84 -0.94 -41.52
CA ILE A 497 31.68 -2.03 -41.00
C ILE A 497 33.09 -1.48 -40.83
N THR A 498 33.55 -1.33 -39.58
CA THR A 498 34.93 -0.94 -39.23
C THR A 498 35.67 -2.10 -38.54
N PRO A 499 37.01 -2.07 -38.56
CA PRO A 499 37.86 -2.98 -39.32
C PRO A 499 38.00 -4.38 -38.70
N SER A 500 38.30 -5.35 -39.57
CA SER A 500 38.62 -6.74 -39.22
C SER A 500 39.78 -6.82 -38.23
N ILE A 501 39.53 -7.43 -37.07
CA ILE A 501 40.58 -7.84 -36.13
C ILE A 501 41.48 -8.87 -36.85
N PRO A 502 42.82 -8.74 -36.82
CA PRO A 502 43.73 -9.72 -37.41
C PRO A 502 43.48 -11.12 -36.82
N GLU A 503 43.34 -12.14 -37.68
CA GLU A 503 43.00 -13.53 -37.29
C GLU A 503 43.98 -14.15 -36.28
N GLU A 504 45.21 -13.65 -36.19
CA GLU A 504 46.27 -14.24 -35.35
C GLU A 504 46.10 -14.03 -33.83
N ASN A 505 45.20 -13.15 -33.38
CA ASN A 505 44.98 -12.84 -31.95
C ASN A 505 43.56 -13.14 -31.44
N ARG A 506 42.76 -13.90 -32.18
CA ARG A 506 41.38 -14.20 -31.76
C ARG A 506 41.40 -15.29 -30.68
N LEU A 507 41.09 -14.93 -29.44
CA LEU A 507 40.83 -15.92 -28.40
C LEU A 507 39.72 -16.87 -28.83
N LEU A 508 39.74 -18.09 -28.29
CA LEU A 508 38.73 -19.14 -28.49
C LEU A 508 37.37 -18.81 -27.84
N TYR A 509 37.06 -17.54 -27.55
CA TYR A 509 35.89 -17.14 -26.79
C TYR A 509 35.15 -15.97 -27.43
N ASP A 510 33.82 -16.04 -27.41
CA ASP A 510 32.92 -14.96 -27.81
C ASP A 510 32.13 -14.46 -26.60
N CYS A 511 31.77 -13.18 -26.65
CA CYS A 511 30.85 -12.56 -25.72
C CYS A 511 29.47 -12.53 -26.38
N ILE A 512 28.52 -13.25 -25.80
CA ILE A 512 27.12 -13.22 -26.20
C ILE A 512 26.40 -12.32 -25.20
N MET A 513 25.89 -11.18 -25.68
CA MET A 513 25.07 -10.27 -24.90
C MET A 513 23.62 -10.42 -25.36
N VAL A 514 22.77 -10.94 -24.47
CA VAL A 514 21.36 -11.18 -24.70
C VAL A 514 20.58 -10.11 -23.96
N ASN A 515 19.79 -9.33 -24.70
CA ASN A 515 18.87 -8.36 -24.16
C ASN A 515 17.46 -8.96 -24.23
N VAL A 516 16.77 -9.01 -23.10
CA VAL A 516 15.39 -9.50 -22.98
C VAL A 516 14.60 -8.61 -22.03
N GLU A 517 13.28 -8.72 -22.08
CA GLU A 517 12.40 -8.17 -21.05
C GLU A 517 12.76 -8.71 -19.66
N ARG A 518 12.50 -7.90 -18.63
CA ARG A 518 12.75 -8.27 -17.23
C ARG A 518 11.96 -9.52 -16.83
N GLY A 519 12.59 -10.42 -16.07
CA GLY A 519 11.99 -11.68 -15.59
C GLY A 519 12.31 -12.89 -16.46
N PHE A 520 13.05 -12.72 -17.55
CA PHE A 520 13.45 -13.82 -18.43
C PHE A 520 14.90 -14.26 -18.25
N ALA A 521 15.72 -13.57 -17.44
CA ALA A 521 17.13 -13.89 -17.25
C ALA A 521 17.38 -15.33 -16.79
N GLU A 522 16.61 -15.85 -15.82
CA GLU A 522 16.78 -17.25 -15.38
C GLU A 522 16.54 -18.23 -16.53
N ASN A 523 15.48 -18.00 -17.31
CA ASN A 523 15.11 -18.83 -18.45
C ASN A 523 16.22 -18.82 -19.53
N VAL A 524 16.77 -17.63 -19.81
CA VAL A 524 17.90 -17.42 -20.74
C VAL A 524 19.16 -18.14 -20.22
N VAL A 525 19.48 -18.01 -18.93
CA VAL A 525 20.66 -18.66 -18.32
C VAL A 525 20.54 -20.18 -18.35
N ASP A 526 19.37 -20.73 -18.07
CA ASP A 526 19.15 -22.18 -18.06
C ASP A 526 19.25 -22.78 -19.47
N LEU A 527 18.63 -22.14 -20.47
CA LEU A 527 18.75 -22.54 -21.88
C LEU A 527 20.20 -22.46 -22.38
N ALA A 528 20.91 -21.38 -22.05
CA ALA A 528 22.30 -21.20 -22.43
C ALA A 528 23.21 -22.24 -21.76
N ARG A 529 22.99 -22.57 -20.48
CA ARG A 529 23.73 -23.60 -19.76
C ARG A 529 23.55 -24.99 -20.36
N GLN A 530 22.31 -25.35 -20.72
CA GLN A 530 22.03 -26.61 -21.42
C GLN A 530 22.74 -26.69 -22.78
N SER A 531 23.00 -25.53 -23.38
CA SER A 531 23.61 -25.39 -24.71
C SER A 531 25.13 -25.19 -24.66
N GLY A 532 25.74 -25.22 -23.47
CA GLY A 532 27.20 -25.21 -23.29
C GLY A 532 27.81 -23.94 -22.68
N ALA A 533 27.00 -22.98 -22.22
CA ALA A 533 27.49 -21.84 -21.45
C ALA A 533 27.81 -22.25 -20.00
N SER A 534 28.95 -21.80 -19.47
CA SER A 534 29.42 -22.17 -18.13
C SER A 534 29.13 -21.13 -17.05
N GLY A 535 28.92 -19.87 -17.43
CA GLY A 535 28.64 -18.77 -16.51
C GLY A 535 27.93 -17.62 -17.22
N ALA A 536 27.20 -16.83 -16.44
CA ALA A 536 26.44 -15.68 -16.93
C ALA A 536 26.57 -14.52 -15.94
N THR A 537 26.64 -13.31 -16.45
CA THR A 537 26.48 -12.07 -15.67
C THR A 537 25.17 -11.43 -16.08
N ILE A 538 24.31 -11.12 -15.11
CA ILE A 538 23.02 -10.46 -15.36
C ILE A 538 23.15 -9.01 -14.92
N MET A 539 22.78 -8.09 -15.80
CA MET A 539 22.70 -6.66 -15.52
C MET A 539 21.28 -6.17 -15.79
N HIS A 540 20.79 -5.28 -14.95
CA HIS A 540 19.51 -4.60 -15.20
C HIS A 540 19.78 -3.27 -15.90
N GLY A 541 18.98 -2.98 -16.92
CA GLY A 541 19.07 -1.76 -17.70
C GLY A 541 17.70 -1.23 -18.10
N ARG A 542 17.68 -0.09 -18.77
CA ARG A 542 16.49 0.46 -19.43
C ARG A 542 16.83 0.72 -20.88
N GLY A 543 15.93 0.34 -21.78
CA GLY A 543 16.15 0.40 -23.21
C GLY A 543 14.91 0.86 -23.95
N THR A 544 15.13 1.45 -25.11
CA THR A 544 14.09 1.81 -26.08
C THR A 544 14.42 1.14 -27.39
N ASP A 545 13.39 0.68 -28.09
CA ASP A 545 13.54 0.23 -29.46
C ASP A 545 13.84 1.42 -30.37
N ILE A 546 14.69 1.20 -31.37
CA ILE A 546 15.12 2.18 -32.37
C ILE A 546 13.91 2.67 -33.20
N HIS A 547 12.85 1.86 -33.26
CA HIS A 547 11.68 2.08 -34.10
C HIS A 547 10.45 2.63 -33.37
N HIS A 548 10.45 2.65 -32.03
CA HIS A 548 9.24 2.95 -31.25
C HIS A 548 9.55 3.82 -30.03
N LYS A 549 8.95 5.02 -29.97
CA LYS A 549 8.80 5.78 -28.72
C LYS A 549 7.39 5.59 -28.18
N VAL A 550 7.29 5.01 -26.99
CA VAL A 550 6.02 4.94 -26.25
C VAL A 550 5.91 6.19 -25.38
N MET A 551 5.09 7.14 -25.80
CA MET A 551 4.86 8.38 -25.06
C MET A 551 3.52 8.34 -24.34
N LEU A 552 3.50 8.76 -23.07
CA LEU A 552 2.23 9.01 -22.38
C LEU A 552 1.61 10.30 -22.93
N PRO A 553 0.39 10.27 -23.50
CA PRO A 553 -0.16 11.37 -24.29
C PRO A 553 -0.43 12.67 -23.51
N ILE A 554 -0.40 12.63 -22.17
CA ILE A 554 -0.73 13.78 -21.30
C ILE A 554 0.52 14.34 -20.59
N ILE A 555 1.53 13.51 -20.32
CA ILE A 555 2.66 13.87 -19.44
C ILE A 555 3.96 14.04 -20.23
N ASN A 556 3.98 13.69 -21.52
CA ASN A 556 5.15 13.76 -22.40
C ASN A 556 6.39 13.07 -21.80
N VAL A 557 6.15 12.02 -21.02
CA VAL A 557 7.19 11.15 -20.44
C VAL A 557 7.35 9.96 -21.38
N GLU A 558 8.59 9.73 -21.79
CA GLU A 558 8.99 8.57 -22.58
C GLU A 558 9.02 7.33 -21.68
N LEU A 559 8.24 6.32 -22.06
CA LEU A 559 8.16 5.06 -21.35
C LEU A 559 9.31 4.17 -21.83
N GLN A 560 10.37 4.07 -21.02
CA GLN A 560 11.51 3.20 -21.29
C GLN A 560 11.31 1.89 -20.55
N GLN A 561 11.31 0.76 -21.27
CA GLN A 561 11.12 -0.56 -20.68
C GLN A 561 12.38 -0.98 -19.89
N GLU A 562 12.18 -1.64 -18.75
CA GLU A 562 13.29 -2.29 -18.07
C GLU A 562 13.65 -3.59 -18.79
N LYS A 563 14.95 -3.75 -19.03
CA LYS A 563 15.52 -4.89 -19.74
C LYS A 563 16.53 -5.60 -18.85
N GLU A 564 16.64 -6.90 -19.01
CA GLU A 564 17.72 -7.71 -18.47
C GLU A 564 18.75 -7.97 -19.57
N ILE A 565 20.00 -7.62 -19.29
CA ILE A 565 21.14 -7.84 -20.19
C ILE A 565 21.95 -8.98 -19.59
N ILE A 566 21.90 -10.14 -20.25
CA ILE A 566 22.62 -11.35 -19.85
C ILE A 566 23.86 -11.48 -20.72
N ILE A 567 25.02 -11.48 -20.08
CA ILE A 567 26.33 -11.59 -20.72
C ILE A 567 26.90 -12.98 -20.46
N PHE A 568 27.18 -13.71 -21.54
CA PHE A 568 27.90 -14.97 -21.53
C PHE A 568 29.26 -14.82 -22.19
N ILE A 569 30.30 -15.37 -21.55
CA ILE A 569 31.59 -15.59 -22.21
C ILE A 569 31.68 -17.09 -22.51
N THR A 570 31.53 -17.47 -23.78
CA THR A 570 31.48 -18.87 -24.21
C THR A 570 32.61 -19.20 -25.16
N LYS A 571 32.98 -20.47 -25.27
CA LYS A 571 33.92 -20.88 -26.32
C LYS A 571 33.28 -20.66 -27.69
N SER A 572 34.06 -20.24 -28.69
CA SER A 572 33.55 -19.91 -30.03
C SER A 572 32.86 -21.08 -30.73
N ASN A 573 33.21 -22.32 -30.37
CA ASN A 573 32.55 -23.53 -30.90
C ASN A 573 31.17 -23.83 -30.29
N SER A 574 30.81 -23.15 -29.20
CA SER A 574 29.50 -23.26 -28.55
C SER A 574 28.59 -22.06 -28.83
N THR A 575 29.13 -20.96 -29.37
CA THR A 575 28.41 -19.70 -29.58
C THR A 575 27.15 -19.87 -30.43
N GLU A 576 27.25 -20.50 -31.59
CA GLU A 576 26.09 -20.77 -32.47
C GLU A 576 25.03 -21.62 -31.77
N LYS A 577 25.45 -22.69 -31.06
CA LYS A 577 24.52 -23.56 -30.34
C LYS A 577 23.74 -22.83 -29.26
N VAL A 578 24.40 -21.93 -28.53
CA VAL A 578 23.76 -21.11 -27.48
C VAL A 578 22.78 -20.12 -28.11
N ALA A 579 23.19 -19.40 -29.16
CA ALA A 579 22.35 -18.43 -29.85
C ALA A 579 21.10 -19.09 -30.48
N ASP A 580 21.28 -20.20 -31.20
CA ASP A 580 20.19 -20.94 -31.83
C ASP A 580 19.18 -21.45 -30.80
N SER A 581 19.65 -21.99 -29.68
CA SER A 581 18.79 -22.48 -28.59
C SER A 581 17.90 -21.37 -28.02
N LEU A 582 18.48 -20.19 -27.79
CA LEU A 582 17.75 -19.03 -27.28
C LEU A 582 16.73 -18.48 -28.29
N LEU A 583 17.11 -18.37 -29.58
CA LEU A 583 16.22 -17.88 -30.64
C LEU A 583 15.09 -18.87 -31.00
N SER A 584 15.29 -20.15 -30.67
CA SER A 584 14.30 -21.22 -30.89
C SER A 584 13.24 -21.29 -29.79
N ASP A 585 13.48 -20.68 -28.63
CA ASP A 585 12.53 -20.70 -27.52
C ASP A 585 11.32 -19.81 -27.83
N LYS A 586 10.14 -20.43 -27.87
CA LYS A 586 8.89 -19.72 -28.19
C LYS A 586 8.55 -18.65 -27.16
N LYS A 587 8.84 -18.89 -25.87
CA LYS A 587 8.48 -17.98 -24.80
C LYS A 587 9.36 -16.72 -24.85
N LEU A 588 10.67 -16.88 -25.06
CA LEU A 588 11.60 -15.77 -25.25
C LEU A 588 11.28 -14.93 -26.50
N LYS A 589 10.79 -15.59 -27.56
CA LYS A 589 10.45 -14.91 -28.82
C LYS A 589 9.11 -14.16 -28.77
N GLU A 590 8.12 -14.71 -28.09
CA GLU A 590 6.77 -14.12 -28.01
C GLU A 590 6.62 -13.12 -26.84
N GLU A 591 7.24 -13.39 -25.70
CA GLU A 591 7.08 -12.60 -24.46
C GLU A 591 8.37 -11.88 -24.05
N GLY A 592 9.55 -12.40 -24.40
CA GLY A 592 10.83 -11.90 -23.93
C GLY A 592 11.52 -10.85 -24.81
N ASP A 593 10.99 -10.56 -26.01
CA ASP A 593 11.54 -9.61 -27.00
C ASP A 593 13.07 -9.72 -27.15
N ILE A 594 13.53 -10.95 -27.43
CA ILE A 594 14.95 -11.29 -27.36
C ILE A 594 15.77 -10.65 -28.49
N VAL A 595 16.84 -9.96 -28.11
CA VAL A 595 17.87 -9.45 -29.02
C VAL A 595 19.23 -9.99 -28.61
N ILE A 596 19.96 -10.60 -29.55
CA ILE A 596 21.27 -11.20 -29.29
C ILE A 596 22.35 -10.42 -30.03
N TYR A 597 23.35 -9.95 -29.31
CA TYR A 597 24.57 -9.36 -29.83
C TYR A 597 25.74 -10.31 -29.57
N ILE A 598 26.56 -10.56 -30.58
CA ILE A 598 27.74 -11.40 -30.47
C ILE A 598 28.95 -10.57 -30.85
N CYS A 599 29.93 -10.49 -29.95
CA CYS A 599 31.20 -9.85 -30.23
C CYS A 599 32.38 -10.74 -29.86
N PRO A 600 33.48 -10.71 -30.64
CA PRO A 600 34.68 -11.46 -30.32
C PRO A 600 35.34 -10.89 -29.05
N VAL A 601 35.87 -11.76 -28.20
CA VAL A 601 36.63 -11.35 -27.01
C VAL A 601 38.10 -11.21 -27.36
N ALA A 602 38.67 -10.03 -27.15
CA ALA A 602 40.09 -9.77 -27.42
C ALA A 602 41.00 -10.37 -26.34
N ASP A 603 40.66 -10.19 -25.07
CA ASP A 603 41.39 -10.72 -23.91
C ASP A 603 40.42 -11.26 -22.84
N ALA A 604 40.71 -12.44 -22.27
CA ALA A 604 39.89 -13.05 -21.21
C ALA A 604 40.78 -13.67 -20.12
N MET A 605 40.62 -13.22 -18.88
CA MET A 605 41.24 -13.87 -17.71
C MET A 605 40.32 -14.97 -17.18
N ILE A 606 40.65 -16.22 -17.49
CA ILE A 606 39.85 -17.39 -17.09
C ILE A 606 40.47 -18.01 -15.85
N LYS A 607 39.72 -17.98 -14.74
CA LYS A 607 40.06 -18.71 -13.52
C LYS A 607 39.49 -20.12 -13.64
N TYR A 608 40.36 -21.11 -13.79
CA TYR A 608 39.99 -22.52 -13.76
C TYR A 608 39.68 -23.00 -12.34
#